data_AF-A0A920ITI0-F1
#
_entry.id   AF-A0A920ITI0-F1
#
_cell.length_a   1.000
_cell.length_b   1.000
_cell.length_c   1.000
_cell.angle_alpha   90.00
_cell.angle_beta   90.00
_cell.angle_gamma   90.00
#
_symmetry.space_group_name_H-M   'P 1'
#
loop_
_entity.id
_entity.type
_entity.pdbx_description
1 polymer ?
#
loop_
_entity_poly.entity_id
_entity_poly.type
_entity_poly.pdbx_seq_one_letter_code
_entity_poly.pdbx_strand_id
1 'polypeptide(L)'
;MKGSGITPFSRFGDGRAILKSSIREYIGAEAMHGLRIPTSRSLMFFSSSEKVQRDQFETAAMIIRTSKSHIRFGNFEFFYYKMIQRILKS
;
A
#
# COMPACT_ATOMS: atom_id res chain seq x y z
N MET A 1 2.84 0.83 6.51
CA MET A 1 2.08 -0.41 6.72
C MET A 1 0.84 -0.36 5.84
N LYS A 2 0.57 -1.39 5.04
CA LYS A 2 -0.64 -1.46 4.21
C LYS A 2 -1.69 -2.31 4.92
N GLY A 3 -2.94 -1.85 4.91
CA GLY A 3 -4.06 -2.49 5.62
C GLY A 3 -4.24 -2.05 7.07
N SER A 4 -3.56 -0.98 7.52
CA SER A 4 -3.57 -0.51 8.91
C SER A 4 -4.90 0.12 9.35
N GLY A 5 -5.90 0.24 8.48
CA GLY A 5 -7.21 0.79 8.79
C GLY A 5 -7.49 2.12 8.09
N ILE A 6 -8.54 2.80 8.54
CA ILE A 6 -9.06 4.03 7.95
C ILE A 6 -8.10 5.20 8.17
N THR A 7 -7.96 6.04 7.15
CA THR A 7 -7.22 7.30 7.17
C THR A 7 -8.08 8.39 6.54
N PRO A 8 -7.73 9.69 6.70
CA PRO A 8 -8.40 10.77 5.97
C PRO A 8 -8.40 10.61 4.44
N PHE A 9 -7.50 9.77 3.90
CA PHE A 9 -7.39 9.49 2.48
C PHE A 9 -8.15 8.23 2.02
N SER A 10 -8.87 7.55 2.93
CA SER A 10 -9.56 6.28 2.63
C SER A 10 -10.78 6.41 1.72
N ARG A 11 -11.29 7.64 1.50
CA ARG A 11 -12.52 7.90 0.72
C ARG A 11 -13.68 7.02 1.24
N PHE A 12 -14.21 6.14 0.40
CA PHE A 12 -15.29 5.19 0.73
C PHE A 12 -14.78 3.79 1.11
N GLY A 13 -13.46 3.58 1.18
CA GLY A 13 -12.85 2.29 1.51
C GLY A 13 -12.68 2.09 3.01
N ASP A 14 -12.68 0.83 3.44
CA ASP A 14 -12.46 0.43 4.83
C ASP A 14 -11.00 0.55 5.31
N GLY A 15 -10.05 0.84 4.40
CA GLY A 15 -8.62 0.91 4.73
C GLY A 15 -7.99 -0.43 5.11
N ARG A 16 -8.69 -1.55 4.88
CA ARG A 16 -8.22 -2.90 5.19
C ARG A 16 -7.64 -3.60 3.96
N ALA A 17 -6.60 -4.40 4.19
CA ALA A 17 -6.14 -5.37 3.22
C ALA A 17 -6.64 -6.78 3.61
N ILE A 18 -6.69 -7.66 2.63
CA ILE A 18 -7.15 -9.05 2.77
C ILE A 18 -5.97 -9.99 2.61
N LEU A 19 -6.07 -11.20 3.16
CA LEU A 19 -4.97 -12.15 3.20
C LEU A 19 -4.50 -12.53 1.79
N LYS A 20 -5.43 -12.81 0.87
CA LYS A 20 -5.10 -13.19 -0.52
C LYS A 20 -4.27 -12.12 -1.24
N SER A 21 -4.60 -10.83 -1.05
CA SER A 21 -3.87 -9.74 -1.71
C SER A 21 -2.52 -9.47 -1.05
N SER A 22 -2.44 -9.63 0.27
CA SER A 22 -1.21 -9.43 1.03
C SER A 22 -0.17 -10.52 0.70
N ILE A 23 -0.59 -11.78 0.58
CA ILE A 23 0.28 -12.90 0.16
C ILE A 23 0.82 -12.66 -1.25
N ARG A 24 -0.04 -12.30 -2.22
CA ARG A 24 0.40 -12.03 -3.60
C ARG A 24 1.39 -10.88 -3.68
N GLU A 25 1.17 -9.82 -2.91
CA GLU A 25 2.10 -8.68 -2.87
C GLU A 25 3.45 -9.05 -2.25
N TYR A 26 3.44 -9.85 -1.18
CA TYR A 26 4.67 -10.36 -0.58
C TYR A 26 5.47 -11.21 -1.60
N ILE A 27 4.85 -12.24 -2.17
CA ILE A 27 5.50 -13.13 -3.14
C ILE A 27 5.95 -12.36 -4.38
N GLY A 28 5.09 -11.50 -4.93
CA GLY A 28 5.42 -10.71 -6.12
C GLY A 28 6.60 -9.77 -5.88
N ALA A 29 6.64 -9.08 -4.75
CA ALA A 29 7.75 -8.20 -4.40
C ALA A 29 9.07 -8.96 -4.28
N GLU A 30 9.08 -10.06 -3.54
CA GLU A 30 10.31 -10.81 -3.29
C GLU A 30 10.77 -11.61 -4.51
N ALA A 31 9.84 -12.11 -5.34
CA ALA A 31 10.18 -12.73 -6.63
C ALA A 31 10.83 -11.72 -7.59
N MET A 32 10.26 -10.53 -7.74
CA MET A 32 10.84 -9.47 -8.57
C MET A 32 12.22 -9.05 -8.07
N HIS A 33 12.41 -8.96 -6.75
CA HIS A 33 13.71 -8.73 -6.16
C HIS A 33 14.72 -9.85 -6.47
N GLY A 34 14.29 -11.12 -6.39
CA GLY A 34 15.09 -12.28 -6.78
C GLY A 34 15.49 -12.26 -8.25
N LEU A 35 14.62 -11.75 -9.13
CA LEU A 35 14.91 -11.50 -10.55
C LEU A 35 15.77 -10.25 -10.81
N ARG A 36 16.20 -9.55 -9.75
CA ARG A 36 16.98 -8.30 -9.81
C ARG A 36 16.24 -7.16 -10.52
N ILE A 37 14.92 -7.19 -10.53
CA ILE A 37 14.09 -6.10 -11.06
C ILE A 37 13.82 -5.11 -9.91
N PRO A 38 14.06 -3.80 -10.10
CA PRO A 38 13.79 -2.79 -9.08
C PRO A 38 12.32 -2.84 -8.61
N THR A 39 12.12 -3.05 -7.31
CA THR A 39 10.78 -3.12 -6.71
C THR A 39 10.81 -2.69 -5.24
N SER A 40 9.65 -2.36 -4.66
CA SER A 40 9.52 -2.28 -3.21
C SER A 40 9.64 -3.67 -2.59
N ARG A 41 10.18 -3.75 -1.39
CA ARG A 41 10.34 -5.00 -0.64
C ARG A 41 9.19 -5.19 0.34
N SER A 42 8.95 -6.44 0.70
CA SER A 42 7.91 -6.84 1.64
C SER A 42 8.57 -7.55 2.82
N LEU A 43 8.64 -6.88 3.97
CA LEU A 43 9.37 -7.39 5.13
C LEU A 43 8.63 -8.54 5.82
N MET A 44 7.33 -8.38 6.05
CA MET A 44 6.47 -9.38 6.70
C MET A 44 5.00 -9.04 6.47
N PHE A 45 4.11 -10.01 6.68
CA PHE A 45 2.67 -9.80 6.72
C PHE A 45 2.03 -10.53 7.90
N PHE A 46 0.88 -10.06 8.34
CA PHE A 46 0.11 -10.60 9.45
C PHE A 46 -1.32 -10.88 8.99
N SER A 47 -1.90 -11.98 9.44
CA SER A 47 -3.34 -12.25 9.33
C SER A 47 -4.05 -11.86 10.62
N SER A 48 -5.34 -11.54 10.52
CA SER A 48 -6.24 -11.31 11.66
C SER A 48 -7.49 -12.18 11.52
N SER A 49 -8.21 -12.45 12.61
CA SER A 49 -9.52 -13.09 12.57
C SER A 49 -10.65 -12.15 12.10
N GLU A 50 -10.37 -10.85 11.98
CA GLU A 50 -11.31 -9.84 11.48
C GLU A 50 -11.76 -10.17 10.04
N LYS A 51 -13.07 -10.09 9.81
CA LYS A 51 -13.68 -10.30 8.50
C LYS A 51 -13.83 -8.97 7.77
N VAL A 52 -13.43 -8.95 6.50
CA VAL A 52 -13.50 -7.80 5.61
C VAL A 52 -14.42 -8.15 4.45
N GLN A 53 -15.42 -7.31 4.19
CA GLN A 53 -16.36 -7.53 3.11
C GLN A 53 -15.73 -7.13 1.76
N ARG A 54 -15.70 -8.07 0.82
CA ARG A 54 -15.42 -7.86 -0.61
C ARG A 54 -16.56 -8.51 -1.40
N ASP A 55 -16.27 -9.22 -2.48
CA ASP A 55 -17.27 -10.07 -3.16
C ASP A 55 -17.81 -11.16 -2.21
N GLN A 56 -16.97 -11.59 -1.27
CA GLN A 56 -17.28 -12.48 -0.16
C GLN A 56 -16.55 -11.99 1.11
N PHE A 57 -16.92 -12.53 2.27
CA PHE A 57 -16.19 -12.25 3.51
C PHE A 57 -14.80 -12.87 3.47
N GLU A 58 -13.79 -12.03 3.65
CA GLU A 58 -12.39 -12.43 3.61
C GLU A 58 -11.65 -12.12 4.91
N THR A 59 -10.53 -12.80 5.12
CA THR A 59 -9.66 -12.61 6.28
C THR A 59 -8.84 -11.34 6.13
N ALA A 60 -8.93 -10.44 7.10
CA ALA A 60 -8.11 -9.24 7.16
C ALA A 60 -6.62 -9.60 7.26
N ALA A 61 -5.78 -8.77 6.64
CA ALA A 61 -4.34 -8.88 6.75
C ALA A 61 -3.68 -7.50 6.68
N MET A 62 -2.44 -7.44 7.14
CA MET A 62 -1.58 -6.28 7.02
C MET A 62 -0.22 -6.68 6.49
N ILE A 63 0.44 -5.78 5.76
CA ILE A 63 1.79 -6.01 5.24
C ILE A 63 2.70 -4.83 5.55
N ILE A 64 3.92 -5.14 5.98
CA ILE A 64 5.00 -4.17 6.18
C ILE A 64 5.81 -4.12 4.88
N ARG A 65 5.69 -2.98 4.19
CA ARG A 65 6.43 -2.66 2.97
C ARG A 65 7.62 -1.79 3.28
N THR A 66 8.73 -2.02 2.59
CA THR A 66 9.93 -1.21 2.69
C THR A 66 10.40 -0.76 1.30
N SER A 67 10.86 0.49 1.22
CA SER A 67 11.43 1.08 0.01
C SER A 67 12.26 2.29 0.40
N LYS A 68 13.14 2.76 -0.50
CA LYS A 68 13.90 4.00 -0.28
C LYS A 68 12.98 5.24 -0.22
N SER A 69 11.88 5.22 -0.96
CA SER A 69 10.88 6.29 -0.98
C SER A 69 9.51 5.73 -1.35
N HIS A 70 8.45 6.40 -0.88
CA HIS A 70 7.06 6.14 -1.25
C HIS A 70 6.45 7.27 -2.11
N ILE A 71 7.28 8.24 -2.54
CA ILE A 71 6.87 9.32 -3.43
C ILE A 71 6.46 8.75 -4.79
N ARG A 72 5.38 9.28 -5.36
CA ARG A 72 4.85 8.93 -6.68
C ARG A 72 4.62 10.21 -7.50
N PHE A 73 4.45 10.08 -8.81
CA PHE A 73 4.11 11.22 -9.67
C PHE A 73 2.85 11.96 -9.20
N GLY A 74 1.84 11.21 -8.73
CA GLY A 74 0.62 11.79 -8.14
C GLY A 74 0.84 12.71 -6.93
N ASN A 75 1.95 12.57 -6.20
CA ASN A 75 2.29 13.54 -5.14
C ASN A 75 2.55 14.92 -5.74
N PHE A 76 3.31 14.99 -6.84
CA PHE A 76 3.61 16.24 -7.52
C PHE A 76 2.37 16.83 -8.20
N GLU A 77 1.58 15.97 -8.88
CA GLU A 77 0.32 16.38 -9.51
C GLU A 77 -0.67 16.97 -8.49
N PHE A 78 -0.78 16.35 -7.30
CA PHE A 78 -1.64 16.85 -6.24
C PHE A 78 -1.27 18.29 -5.82
N PHE A 79 0.01 18.59 -5.66
CA PHE A 79 0.45 19.95 -5.31
C PHE A 79 0.30 20.92 -6.48
N TYR A 80 0.54 20.47 -7.71
CA TYR A 80 0.38 21.27 -8.91
C TYR A 80 -1.07 21.74 -9.08
N TYR A 81 -2.03 20.82 -9.05
CA TYR A 81 -3.46 21.15 -9.23
C TYR A 81 -4.08 21.89 -8.05
N LYS A 82 -3.56 21.72 -6.83
CA LYS A 82 -4.01 22.50 -5.66
C LYS A 82 -3.39 23.90 -5.57
N MET A 83 -2.61 24.34 -6.57
CA MET A 83 -1.98 25.66 -6.62
C MET A 83 -1.03 25.95 -5.44
N ILE A 84 -0.51 24.90 -4.78
CA ILE A 84 0.50 25.02 -3.70
C ILE A 84 1.89 24.94 -4.33
N GLN A 85 2.18 25.89 -5.23
CA GLN A 85 3.42 25.94 -6.03
C GLN A 85 4.69 26.18 -5.20
N ARG A 86 4.53 26.67 -3.96
CA ARG A 86 5.65 27.09 -3.09
C ARG A 86 6.46 25.91 -2.51
N ILE A 87 5.89 24.70 -2.48
CA ILE A 87 6.51 23.49 -1.89
C ILE A 87 7.31 22.69 -2.94
N LEU A 88 7.03 22.85 -4.23
CA LEU A 88 7.63 22.05 -5.31
C LEU A 88 9.06 22.46 -5.69
N LYS A 89 9.63 23.51 -5.08
CA LYS A 89 10.93 24.10 -5.45
C LYS A 89 12.01 24.01 -4.36
N SER A 90 11.91 23.10 -3.39
CA SER A 90 12.99 22.76 -2.46
C SER A 90 13.76 21.53 -2.93
#